data_AF-W2PNR6-F1
#
_entry.id   AF-W2PNR6-F1
#
_cell.length_a   1.000
_cell.length_b   1.000
_cell.length_c   1.000
_cell.angle_alpha   90.00
_cell.angle_beta   90.00
_cell.angle_gamma   90.00
#
_symmetry.space_group_name_H-M   'P 1'
#
loop_
_entity.id
_entity.type
_entity.pdbx_description
1 polymer ?
#
loop_
_entity_poly.entity_id
_entity_poly.type
_entity_poly.pdbx_seq_one_letter_code
_entity_poly.pdbx_strand_id
1 'polypeptide(L)'
;MRTIHALSRKFGTPLKDVVPLKTIQNFVNNYSRICPENHDRMDKLSAWVHKRAYTGLEAMTESFTFGWQIDNAGKSVRGNGSDDKPFIVELSTKALVLRLMVPPESFILHLDATYKMIQC
;
A
#
# COMPACT_ATOMS: atom_id res chain seq x y z
N MET A 1 22.37 -9.55 -15.11
CA MET A 1 21.97 -10.61 -16.08
C MET A 1 20.99 -11.67 -15.54
N ARG A 2 20.90 -11.97 -14.22
CA ARG A 2 20.02 -13.07 -13.72
C ARG A 2 18.52 -12.87 -13.98
N THR A 3 18.02 -11.64 -13.93
CA THR A 3 16.58 -11.31 -14.09
C THR A 3 16.07 -11.56 -15.52
N ILE A 4 16.87 -11.25 -16.54
CA ILE A 4 16.50 -11.40 -17.96
C ILE A 4 16.36 -12.88 -18.32
N HIS A 5 17.28 -13.73 -17.86
CA HIS A 5 17.20 -15.19 -18.06
C HIS A 5 16.04 -15.84 -17.30
N ALA A 6 15.61 -15.28 -16.17
CA ALA A 6 14.44 -15.76 -15.44
C ALA A 6 13.13 -15.39 -16.17
N LEU A 7 13.03 -14.16 -16.70
CA LEU A 7 11.88 -13.70 -17.49
C LEU A 7 11.76 -14.47 -18.82
N SER A 8 12.87 -14.64 -19.54
CA SER A 8 12.95 -15.46 -20.76
C SER A 8 12.38 -16.87 -20.55
N ARG A 9 12.81 -17.54 -19.47
CA ARG A 9 12.32 -18.89 -19.13
C ARG A 9 10.85 -18.90 -18.71
N LYS A 10 10.42 -17.92 -17.91
CA LYS A 10 9.03 -17.86 -17.39
C LYS A 10 8.00 -17.61 -18.50
N PHE A 11 8.35 -16.81 -19.50
CA PHE A 11 7.44 -16.40 -20.58
C PHE A 11 7.76 -17.04 -21.94
N GLY A 12 8.71 -17.98 -21.99
CA GLY A 12 9.08 -18.70 -23.23
C GLY A 12 9.68 -17.80 -24.32
N THR A 13 10.17 -16.61 -23.97
CA THR A 13 10.66 -15.62 -24.94
C THR A 13 12.18 -15.79 -25.14
N PRO A 14 12.68 -15.92 -26.38
CA PRO A 14 14.12 -16.01 -26.63
C PRO A 14 14.86 -14.79 -26.07
N LEU A 15 16.06 -14.99 -25.51
CA LEU A 15 16.83 -13.91 -24.85
C LEU A 15 17.10 -12.69 -25.74
N LYS A 16 17.25 -12.90 -27.05
CA LYS A 16 17.42 -11.84 -28.06
C LYS A 16 16.17 -10.96 -28.25
N ASP A 17 15.01 -11.50 -27.89
CA ASP A 17 13.70 -10.86 -28.02
C ASP A 17 13.18 -10.35 -26.66
N VAL A 18 13.94 -10.57 -25.57
CA VAL A 18 13.61 -9.99 -24.25
C VAL A 18 13.94 -8.50 -24.28
N VAL A 19 12.88 -7.70 -24.29
CA VAL A 19 12.96 -6.25 -24.24
C VAL A 19 13.80 -5.82 -23.03
N PRO A 20 14.75 -4.87 -23.17
CA PRO A 20 15.55 -4.40 -22.05
C PRO A 20 14.68 -4.04 -20.85
N LEU A 21 15.14 -4.36 -19.63
CA LEU A 21 14.39 -4.08 -18.40
C LEU A 21 13.94 -2.62 -18.32
N LYS A 22 14.79 -1.69 -18.77
CA LYS A 22 14.49 -0.26 -18.86
C LYS A 22 13.27 0.03 -19.73
N THR A 23 13.08 -0.70 -20.83
CA THR A 23 11.93 -0.55 -21.72
C THR A 23 10.65 -1.08 -21.08
N ILE A 24 10.71 -2.23 -20.41
CA ILE A 24 9.56 -2.77 -19.66
C ILE A 24 9.16 -1.82 -18.53
N GLN A 25 10.15 -1.32 -17.78
CA GLN A 25 9.93 -0.32 -16.73
C GLN A 25 9.32 0.96 -17.30
N ASN A 26 9.84 1.46 -18.42
CA ASN A 26 9.28 2.64 -19.09
C ASN A 26 7.84 2.40 -19.58
N PHE A 27 7.54 1.22 -20.11
CA PHE A 27 6.19 0.87 -20.56
C PHE A 27 5.20 0.81 -19.40
N VAL A 28 5.58 0.14 -18.30
CA VAL A 28 4.76 0.08 -17.07
C VAL A 28 4.60 1.49 -16.46
N ASN A 29 5.65 2.30 -16.44
CA ASN A 29 5.60 3.68 -15.98
C ASN A 29 4.73 4.57 -16.88
N ASN A 30 4.72 4.35 -18.20
CA ASN A 30 3.87 5.10 -19.12
C ASN A 30 2.40 4.66 -19.02
N TYR A 31 2.15 3.36 -18.97
CA TYR A 31 0.81 2.79 -18.81
C TYR A 31 0.17 3.23 -17.48
N SER A 32 0.94 3.20 -16.39
CA SER A 32 0.47 3.72 -15.10
C SER A 32 0.09 5.20 -15.18
N ARG A 33 0.85 6.06 -15.87
CA ARG A 33 0.48 7.49 -16.06
C ARG A 33 -0.81 7.71 -16.86
N ILE A 34 -1.22 6.75 -17.68
CA ILE A 34 -2.34 6.91 -18.63
C ILE A 34 -3.63 6.25 -18.11
N CYS A 35 -3.57 5.36 -17.12
CA CYS A 35 -4.75 4.62 -16.64
C CYS A 35 -5.59 5.39 -15.59
N PRO A 36 -6.75 5.96 -15.96
CA PRO A 36 -7.60 6.73 -15.04
C PRO A 36 -8.27 5.83 -13.98
N GLU A 37 -8.49 4.55 -14.30
CA GLU A 37 -9.09 3.56 -13.41
C GLU A 37 -8.28 3.38 -12.11
N ASN A 38 -6.95 3.56 -12.15
CA ASN A 38 -6.13 3.54 -10.95
C ASN A 38 -6.39 4.76 -10.05
N HIS A 39 -6.67 5.92 -10.64
CA HIS A 39 -7.01 7.13 -9.89
C HIS A 39 -8.35 6.95 -9.16
N ASP A 40 -9.39 6.47 -9.87
CA ASP A 40 -10.71 6.19 -9.27
C ASP A 40 -10.63 5.17 -8.13
N ARG A 41 -9.79 4.14 -8.28
CA ARG A 41 -9.55 3.14 -7.22
C ARG A 41 -8.86 3.76 -6.00
N MET A 42 -7.91 4.66 -6.21
CA MET A 42 -7.23 5.37 -5.13
C MET A 42 -8.14 6.37 -4.41
N ASP A 43 -9.03 7.05 -5.13
CA ASP A 43 -10.02 7.95 -4.53
C ASP A 43 -11.01 7.17 -3.66
N LYS A 44 -11.52 6.04 -4.18
CA LYS A 44 -12.39 5.13 -3.42
C LYS A 44 -11.69 4.57 -2.18
N LEU A 45 -10.42 4.17 -2.31
CA LEU A 45 -9.64 3.68 -1.18
C LEU A 45 -9.41 4.77 -0.13
N SER A 46 -9.01 5.98 -0.56
CA SER A 46 -8.80 7.11 0.34
C SER A 46 -10.08 7.45 1.09
N ALA A 47 -11.23 7.50 0.40
CA ALA A 47 -12.52 7.74 1.04
C ALA A 47 -12.89 6.62 2.04
N TRP A 48 -12.61 5.36 1.71
CA TRP A 48 -12.85 4.22 2.60
C TRP A 48 -12.01 4.31 3.88
N VAL A 49 -10.73 4.70 3.75
CA VAL A 49 -9.81 4.93 4.87
C VAL A 49 -10.31 6.09 5.73
N HIS A 50 -10.59 7.24 5.13
CA HIS A 50 -11.05 8.42 5.88
C HIS A 50 -12.36 8.17 6.63
N LYS A 51 -13.26 7.37 6.08
CA LYS A 51 -14.51 6.98 6.74
C LYS A 51 -14.28 6.11 8.00
N ARG A 52 -13.14 5.43 8.07
CA ARG A 52 -12.74 4.55 9.19
C ARG A 52 -11.57 5.11 9.97
N ALA A 53 -11.31 6.41 9.85
CA ALA A 53 -10.30 7.06 10.70
C ALA A 53 -10.71 6.87 12.17
N TYR A 54 -9.75 6.54 13.03
CA TYR A 54 -10.00 6.34 14.45
C TYR A 54 -10.61 7.59 15.10
N THR A 55 -11.78 7.43 15.70
CA THR A 55 -12.53 8.49 16.41
C THR A 55 -12.46 8.34 17.93
N GLY A 56 -12.08 7.15 18.43
CA GLY A 56 -12.10 6.80 19.84
C GLY A 56 -13.43 6.22 20.30
N LEU A 57 -14.48 6.27 19.48
CA LEU A 57 -15.82 5.79 19.80
C LEU A 57 -16.05 4.33 19.37
N GLU A 58 -15.13 3.74 18.61
CA GLU A 58 -15.26 2.40 18.05
C GLU A 58 -15.38 1.32 19.15
N ALA A 59 -16.13 0.26 18.88
CA ALA A 59 -16.20 -0.87 19.80
C ALA A 59 -14.85 -1.61 19.91
N MET A 60 -14.71 -2.46 20.93
CA MET A 60 -13.43 -3.15 21.23
C MET A 60 -12.87 -3.94 20.05
N THR A 61 -13.75 -4.59 19.28
CA THR A 61 -13.42 -5.43 18.12
C THR A 61 -13.69 -4.75 16.78
N GLU A 62 -14.19 -3.51 16.80
CA GLU A 62 -14.46 -2.76 15.59
C GLU A 62 -13.15 -2.25 14.99
N SER A 63 -13.01 -2.43 13.69
CA SER A 63 -11.80 -2.05 12.96
C SER A 63 -11.80 -0.56 12.63
N PHE A 64 -10.66 0.08 12.83
CA PHE A 64 -10.39 1.45 12.40
C PHE A 64 -9.03 1.52 11.72
N THR A 65 -8.76 2.65 11.09
CA THR A 65 -7.52 2.92 10.37
C THR A 65 -6.70 4.03 11.04
N PHE A 66 -5.37 3.88 10.96
CA PHE A 66 -4.40 4.91 11.31
C PHE A 66 -3.60 5.32 10.08
N GLY A 67 -3.40 6.63 9.88
CA GLY A 67 -2.48 7.13 8.87
C GLY A 67 -1.10 7.41 9.46
N TRP A 68 -0.04 7.18 8.69
CA TRP A 68 1.32 7.62 9.06
C TRP A 68 1.42 9.14 9.22
N GLN A 69 0.88 9.88 8.25
CA GLN A 69 0.70 11.33 8.34
C GLN A 69 -0.79 11.63 8.43
N ILE A 70 -1.14 12.55 9.32
CA ILE A 70 -2.52 12.97 9.59
C ILE A 70 -2.59 14.48 9.43
N ASP A 71 -3.65 14.98 8.80
CA ASP A 71 -3.92 16.41 8.66
C ASP A 71 -4.55 17.02 9.93
N ASN A 72 -4.78 18.33 9.91
CA ASN A 72 -5.42 19.05 11.03
C ASN A 72 -6.87 18.58 11.30
N ALA A 73 -7.49 17.85 10.38
CA ALA A 73 -8.83 17.30 10.51
C ALA A 73 -8.83 15.84 10.99
N GLY A 74 -7.66 15.28 11.35
CA GLY A 74 -7.55 13.91 11.83
C GLY A 74 -7.59 12.85 10.72
N LYS A 75 -7.49 13.25 9.44
CA LYS A 75 -7.54 12.32 8.29
C LYS A 75 -6.14 12.00 7.79
N SER A 76 -5.96 10.78 7.28
CA SER A 76 -4.68 10.37 6.69
C SER A 76 -4.35 11.20 5.46
N VAL A 77 -3.15 11.75 5.40
CA VAL A 77 -2.66 12.53 4.26
C VAL A 77 -2.34 11.59 3.11
N ARG A 78 -2.97 11.81 1.95
CA ARG A 78 -2.67 11.09 0.73
C ARG A 78 -1.29 11.50 0.20
N GLY A 79 -0.35 10.56 0.22
CA GLY A 79 0.93 10.69 -0.46
C GLY A 79 0.79 10.49 -1.97
N ASN A 80 1.78 10.95 -2.76
CA ASN A 80 1.80 10.77 -4.22
C ASN A 80 2.41 9.41 -4.66
N GLY A 81 2.65 8.49 -3.72
CA GLY A 81 3.22 7.17 -4.00
C GLY A 81 4.73 7.15 -4.25
N SER A 82 5.40 8.31 -4.14
CA SER A 82 6.86 8.36 -4.02
C SER A 82 7.31 7.89 -2.63
N ASP A 83 8.58 7.52 -2.52
CA ASP A 83 9.15 7.12 -1.24
C ASP A 83 9.24 8.31 -0.27
N ASP A 84 9.33 9.55 -0.79
CA ASP A 84 9.33 10.78 0.02
C ASP A 84 7.93 11.16 0.53
N LYS A 85 6.88 10.80 -0.22
CA LYS A 85 5.48 11.08 0.13
C LYS A 85 4.63 9.81 -0.05
N PRO A 86 4.81 8.80 0.81
CA PRO A 86 4.06 7.57 0.73
C PRO A 86 2.64 7.76 1.30
N PHE A 87 1.69 6.96 0.83
CA PHE A 87 0.39 6.83 1.48
C PHE A 87 0.38 5.54 2.30
N ILE A 88 0.58 5.67 3.61
CA ILE A 88 0.68 4.53 4.54
C ILE A 88 -0.50 4.59 5.49
N VAL A 89 -1.24 3.49 5.53
CA VAL A 89 -2.41 3.31 6.37
C VAL A 89 -2.31 1.94 7.03
N GLU A 90 -2.55 1.90 8.33
CA GLU A 90 -2.65 0.68 9.12
C GLU A 90 -4.12 0.42 9.47
N LEU A 91 -4.51 -0.85 9.61
CA LEU A 91 -5.82 -1.28 10.06
C LEU A 91 -5.66 -2.03 11.39
N SER A 92 -6.43 -1.65 12.40
CA SER A 92 -6.37 -2.30 13.72
C SER A 92 -7.72 -2.27 14.42
N THR A 93 -7.78 -2.84 15.62
CA THR A 93 -8.92 -2.78 16.56
C THR A 93 -8.40 -2.40 17.94
N LYS A 94 -9.27 -1.92 18.84
CA LYS A 94 -8.84 -1.59 20.22
C LYS A 94 -8.27 -2.81 20.93
N ALA A 95 -8.84 -3.98 20.69
CA ALA A 95 -8.35 -5.25 21.23
C ALA A 95 -6.90 -5.55 20.79
N LEU A 96 -6.57 -5.32 19.51
CA LEU A 96 -5.22 -5.52 19.00
C LEU A 96 -4.24 -4.48 19.54
N VAL A 97 -4.63 -3.21 19.63
CA VAL A 97 -3.79 -2.16 20.21
C VAL A 97 -3.51 -2.45 21.69
N LEU A 98 -4.50 -2.89 22.46
CA LEU A 98 -4.31 -3.23 23.88
C LEU A 98 -3.37 -4.42 24.07
N ARG A 99 -3.26 -5.33 23.10
CA ARG A 99 -2.24 -6.39 23.15
C ARG A 99 -0.82 -5.84 23.13
N LEU A 100 -0.57 -4.67 22.54
CA LEU A 100 0.75 -4.03 22.60
C LEU A 100 1.16 -3.61 24.03
N MET A 101 0.22 -3.60 24.99
CA MET A 101 0.49 -3.28 26.39
C MET A 101 0.84 -4.49 27.27
N VAL A 102 0.71 -5.72 26.76
CA VAL A 102 1.16 -6.93 27.47
C VAL A 102 2.60 -7.30 27.04
N PRO A 103 3.34 -8.10 27.83
CA PRO A 103 4.71 -8.47 27.48
C PRO A 103 4.79 -9.14 26.09
N PRO A 104 5.76 -8.80 25.23
CA PRO A 104 5.86 -9.32 23.86
C PRO A 104 6.06 -10.83 23.79
N GLU A 105 6.50 -11.46 24.89
CA GLU A 105 6.63 -12.92 25.01
C GLU A 105 5.26 -13.61 25.16
N SER A 106 4.19 -12.85 25.48
CA SER A 106 2.86 -13.40 25.75
C SER A 106 1.94 -13.44 24.54
N PHE A 107 2.33 -12.85 23.40
CA PHE A 107 1.51 -12.84 22.19
C PHE A 107 2.36 -12.72 20.92
N ILE A 108 1.78 -13.16 19.81
CA ILE A 108 2.27 -12.84 18.47
C ILE A 108 1.26 -11.88 17.84
N LEU A 109 1.72 -10.71 17.42
CA LEU A 109 0.91 -9.75 16.68
C LEU A 109 1.31 -9.76 15.21
N HIS A 110 0.37 -10.15 14.36
CA HIS A 110 0.48 -9.97 12.92
C HIS A 110 -0.22 -8.67 12.55
N LEU A 111 0.57 -7.68 12.12
CA LEU A 111 0.08 -6.47 11.50
C LEU A 111 0.32 -6.58 9.99
N ASP A 112 -0.76 -6.69 9.23
CA ASP A 112 -0.69 -6.64 7.77
C ASP A 112 -0.60 -5.18 7.35
N ALA A 113 0.60 -4.73 6.98
CA ALA A 113 0.80 -3.45 6.34
C ALA A 113 0.80 -3.63 4.81
N THR A 114 -0.19 -3.07 4.13
CA THR A 114 -0.20 -3.03 2.66
C THR A 114 0.51 -1.77 2.19
N TYR A 115 1.62 -1.91 1.46
CA TYR A 115 2.38 -0.81 0.88
C TYR A 115 2.18 -0.69 -0.64
N LYS A 116 2.15 0.58 -1.08
CA LYS A 116 2.27 1.11 -2.45
C LYS A 116 1.16 0.77 -3.44
N MET A 117 0.43 1.82 -3.83
CA MET A 117 -0.01 1.98 -5.21
C MET A 117 0.63 3.27 -5.69
N ILE A 118 1.49 3.16 -6.71
CA ILE A 118 2.03 4.31 -7.44
C ILE A 118 0.83 5.12 -7.88
N GLN A 119 0.71 6.34 -7.36
CA GLN A 119 -0.29 7.26 -7.86
C GLN A 119 0.23 7.75 -9.21
N CYS A 120 -0.58 7.55 -10.24
CA CYS A 120 -0.38 8.10 -11.58
C CYS A 120 0.00 9.58 -11.50
#